data_AF-A0A2I0W441-F1
#
_entry.id   AF-A0A2I0W441-F1
#
_cell.length_a   1.000
_cell.length_b   1.000
_cell.length_c   1.000
_cell.angle_alpha   90.00
_cell.angle_beta   90.00
_cell.angle_gamma   90.00
#
_symmetry.space_group_name_H-M   'P 1'
#
loop_
_entity.id
_entity.type
_entity.pdbx_description
1 polymer ?
#
loop_
_entity_poly.entity_id
_entity_poly.type
_entity_poly.pdbx_seq_one_letter_code
_entity_poly.pdbx_strand_id
1 'polypeptide(L)'
;MVGQIFDIEVLLISWSTIHMEQFFFKSVDASNASSFVNDAQLLFEMLDEVVEEVGDALIVQVVTDNASAYKAGRMLMEKRPHLYWTPCAAHCIDLMLERLGQLPQHKSAILKGKFVSKFIYNHSWVLSLMRKFTDKEIIKSAVTRFATAYLIMQRFKELRQPLEAMFASEKWDKSSCIWST
;
A
#
# COMPACT_ATOMS: atom_id res chain seq x y z
N MET A 1 -5.52 -12.25 -14.45
CA MET A 1 -4.05 -12.12 -14.44
C MET A 1 -3.74 -10.69 -14.08
N VAL A 2 -3.43 -10.44 -12.82
CA VAL A 2 -2.85 -9.17 -12.39
C VAL A 2 -1.36 -9.44 -12.39
N GLY A 3 -0.62 -8.84 -13.33
CA GLY A 3 0.83 -8.93 -13.35
C GLY A 3 1.37 -8.32 -12.06
N GLN A 4 2.23 -9.04 -11.36
CA GLN A 4 2.99 -8.48 -10.24
C GLN A 4 4.17 -7.73 -10.86
N ILE A 5 4.09 -6.40 -10.86
CA ILE A 5 5.25 -5.55 -11.09
C ILE A 5 6.03 -5.55 -9.77
N PHE A 6 7.30 -5.95 -9.82
CA PHE A 6 8.20 -5.86 -8.67
C PHE A 6 8.94 -4.52 -8.74
N ASP A 7 8.59 -3.60 -7.85
CA ASP A 7 9.43 -2.43 -7.59
C ASP A 7 10.58 -2.90 -6.68
N ILE A 8 11.74 -3.19 -7.27
CA ILE A 8 12.95 -3.46 -6.49
C ILE A 8 13.51 -2.11 -6.02
N GLU A 9 13.03 -1.66 -4.86
CA GLU A 9 13.64 -0.53 -4.15
C GLU A 9 14.95 -1.00 -3.51
N VAL A 10 16.05 -0.92 -4.26
CA VAL A 10 17.39 -1.12 -3.68
C VAL A 10 17.76 0.12 -2.89
N LEU A 11 17.79 0.01 -1.56
CA LEU A 11 18.38 1.04 -0.70
C LEU A 11 19.91 0.96 -0.81
N LEU A 12 20.48 1.76 -1.72
CA LEU A 12 21.91 1.96 -1.81
C LEU A 12 22.37 2.94 -0.74
N ILE A 13 23.04 2.42 0.28
CA ILE A 13 23.71 3.25 1.29
C ILE A 13 25.14 3.47 0.80
N SER A 14 25.36 4.55 0.04
CA SER A 14 26.72 4.98 -0.34
C SER A 14 27.44 5.58 0.87
N TRP A 15 28.61 5.04 1.22
CA TRP A 15 29.41 5.48 2.37
C TRP A 15 30.09 6.84 2.22
N SER A 16 30.08 7.46 1.02
CA SER A 16 30.87 8.67 0.76
C SER A 16 30.14 9.99 0.99
N THR A 17 28.82 10.00 1.19
CA THR A 17 28.07 11.24 1.42
C THR A 17 26.93 11.01 2.41
N ILE A 18 26.86 11.83 3.47
CA ILE A 18 25.82 11.82 4.53
C ILE A 18 24.42 12.21 4.00
N HIS A 19 24.22 12.21 2.68
CA HIS A 19 22.91 12.35 2.03
C HIS A 19 22.44 10.99 1.51
N MET A 20 21.48 10.38 2.22
CA MET A 20 20.65 9.32 1.66
C MET A 20 19.73 9.95 0.60
N GLU A 21 20.16 9.93 -0.65
CA GLU A 21 19.26 10.20 -1.79
C GLU A 21 18.64 8.87 -2.23
N GLN A 22 17.32 8.78 -2.14
CA GLN A 22 16.57 7.69 -2.75
C GLN A 22 16.51 7.94 -4.25
N PHE A 23 17.04 7.02 -5.04
CA PHE A 23 16.91 7.07 -6.48
C PHE A 23 16.31 5.76 -7.00
N PHE A 24 15.46 5.86 -8.01
CA PHE A 24 14.95 4.70 -8.71
C PHE A 24 16.03 4.18 -9.66
N PHE A 25 16.44 2.93 -9.50
CA PHE A 25 17.44 2.30 -10.36
C PHE A 25 16.78 1.70 -11.61
N LYS A 26 15.93 0.68 -11.44
CA LYS A 26 15.19 0.04 -12.53
C LYS A 26 13.95 -0.70 -12.02
N SER A 27 13.04 -1.02 -12.94
CA SER A 27 11.90 -1.93 -12.72
C SER A 27 12.06 -3.14 -13.62
N VAL A 28 11.72 -4.32 -13.12
CA VAL A 28 11.76 -5.57 -13.90
C VAL A 28 10.36 -6.19 -13.90
N ASP A 29 9.87 -6.56 -15.09
CA ASP A 29 8.59 -7.25 -15.21
C ASP A 29 8.78 -8.77 -15.03
N ALA A 30 8.15 -9.32 -14.00
CA ALA A 30 8.16 -10.76 -13.71
C ALA A 30 6.86 -11.47 -14.11
N SER A 31 6.01 -10.82 -14.92
CA SER A 31 4.70 -11.36 -15.32
C SER A 31 4.76 -12.72 -16.04
N ASN A 32 5.91 -13.07 -16.63
CA ASN A 32 6.14 -14.35 -17.32
C ASN A 32 6.64 -15.49 -16.39
N ALA A 33 6.63 -15.31 -15.07
CA ALA A 33 7.01 -16.32 -14.09
C ALA A 33 5.98 -17.47 -13.98
N SER A 34 5.87 -18.32 -15.02
CA SER A 34 4.94 -19.44 -15.04
C SER A 34 5.52 -20.66 -14.30
N SER A 35 5.30 -20.75 -12.98
CA SER A 35 5.09 -21.98 -12.16
C SER A 35 5.58 -21.78 -10.72
N PHE A 36 4.75 -22.22 -9.77
CA PHE A 36 4.87 -22.04 -8.31
C PHE A 36 6.18 -22.53 -7.66
N VAL A 37 7.05 -23.27 -8.36
CA VAL A 37 8.35 -23.74 -7.86
C VAL A 37 9.51 -22.84 -8.32
N ASN A 38 9.31 -22.05 -9.38
CA ASN A 38 10.31 -21.19 -10.01
C ASN A 38 10.27 -19.73 -9.52
N ASP A 39 9.32 -19.34 -8.66
CA ASP A 39 9.17 -17.94 -8.24
C ASP A 39 10.36 -17.45 -7.39
N ALA A 40 10.80 -18.23 -6.40
CA ALA A 40 11.93 -17.84 -5.55
C ALA A 40 13.28 -17.88 -6.28
N GLN A 41 13.47 -18.83 -7.21
CA GLN A 41 14.69 -18.94 -8.00
C GLN A 41 14.78 -17.77 -8.99
N LEU A 42 13.68 -17.47 -9.68
CA LEU A 42 13.59 -16.34 -10.59
C LEU A 42 13.81 -15.01 -9.84
N LEU A 43 13.15 -14.82 -8.70
CA LEU A 43 13.36 -13.64 -7.86
C LEU A 43 14.82 -13.54 -7.39
N PHE A 44 15.44 -14.67 -7.02
CA PHE A 44 16.86 -14.69 -6.68
C PHE A 44 17.71 -14.24 -7.87
N GLU A 45 17.51 -14.80 -9.07
CA GLU A 45 18.26 -14.43 -10.28
C GLU A 45 18.08 -12.94 -10.63
N MET A 46 16.86 -12.41 -10.53
CA MET A 46 16.58 -11.00 -10.75
C MET A 46 17.28 -10.10 -9.74
N LEU A 47 17.23 -10.44 -8.44
CA LEU A 47 17.92 -9.69 -7.40
C LEU A 47 19.45 -9.79 -7.56
N ASP A 48 19.94 -10.97 -7.91
CA ASP A 48 21.35 -11.26 -8.16
C ASP A 48 21.91 -10.40 -9.28
N GLU A 49 21.20 -10.31 -10.41
CA GLU A 49 21.57 -9.47 -11.55
C GLU A 49 21.62 -7.99 -11.17
N VAL A 50 20.63 -7.51 -10.41
CA VAL A 50 20.61 -6.11 -9.92
C VAL A 50 21.83 -5.83 -9.04
N VAL A 51 22.19 -6.76 -8.16
CA VAL A 51 23.35 -6.64 -7.27
C VAL A 51 24.66 -6.60 -8.05
N GLU A 52 24.81 -7.45 -9.07
CA GLU A 52 25.98 -7.43 -9.95
C GLU A 52 26.09 -6.12 -10.75
N GLU A 53 24.99 -5.63 -11.29
CA GLU A 53 24.96 -4.40 -12.10
C GLU A 53 25.32 -3.16 -11.29
N VAL A 54 24.81 -3.06 -10.06
CA VAL A 54 25.15 -1.98 -9.14
C VAL A 54 26.58 -2.13 -8.61
N GLY A 55 27.01 -3.36 -8.37
CA GLY A 55 28.25 -3.67 -7.69
C GLY A 55 28.03 -4.01 -6.23
N ASP A 56 28.45 -5.21 -5.87
CA ASP A 56 28.21 -5.85 -4.58
C ASP A 56 28.70 -5.03 -3.36
N ALA A 57 29.83 -4.33 -3.52
CA ALA A 57 30.41 -3.50 -2.45
C ALA A 57 29.59 -2.24 -2.13
N LEU A 58 28.65 -1.85 -2.99
CA LEU A 58 27.80 -0.67 -2.83
C LEU A 58 26.44 -1.00 -2.20
N ILE A 59 26.15 -2.28 -1.99
CA ILE A 59 24.89 -2.74 -1.41
C ILE A 59 25.16 -3.24 0.00
N VAL A 60 24.30 -2.82 0.93
CA VAL A 60 24.32 -3.28 2.32
C VAL A 60 23.09 -4.14 2.62
N GLN A 61 21.95 -3.78 2.03
CA GLN A 61 20.67 -4.38 2.35
C GLN A 61 19.76 -4.47 1.12
N VAL A 62 19.06 -5.58 1.00
CA VAL A 62 17.97 -5.77 0.03
C VAL A 62 16.65 -5.90 0.80
N VAL A 63 15.65 -5.12 0.40
CA VAL A 63 14.33 -5.08 1.03
C VAL A 63 13.27 -5.45 0.01
N THR A 64 12.41 -6.43 0.33
CA THR A 64 11.33 -6.89 -0.57
C THR A 64 10.03 -7.09 0.20
N ASP A 65 8.88 -6.91 -0.45
CA ASP A 65 7.55 -7.04 0.16
C ASP A 65 6.96 -8.46 0.10
N ASN A 66 7.30 -9.25 -0.91
CA ASN A 66 6.63 -10.52 -1.19
C ASN A 66 7.07 -11.68 -0.25
N ALA A 67 6.13 -12.55 0.13
CA ALA A 67 6.38 -13.74 0.92
C ALA A 67 7.29 -14.76 0.20
N SER A 68 7.18 -14.88 -1.13
CA SER A 68 8.06 -15.76 -1.92
C SER A 68 9.50 -15.24 -2.01
N ALA A 69 9.72 -13.95 -1.74
CA ALA A 69 11.05 -13.36 -1.68
C ALA A 69 11.86 -13.78 -0.46
N TYR A 70 11.25 -14.41 0.57
CA TYR A 70 11.99 -14.93 1.71
C TYR A 70 13.05 -15.94 1.27
N LYS A 71 12.67 -16.90 0.41
CA LYS A 71 13.61 -17.91 -0.07
C LYS A 71 14.67 -17.30 -0.99
N ALA A 72 14.28 -16.37 -1.86
CA ALA A 72 15.22 -15.64 -2.72
C ALA A 72 16.25 -14.83 -1.92
N GLY A 73 15.79 -14.12 -0.89
CA GLY A 73 16.63 -13.36 0.03
C GLY A 73 17.61 -14.23 0.79
N ARG A 74 17.17 -15.41 1.25
CA ARG A 74 18.05 -16.41 1.87
C ARG A 74 19.15 -16.88 0.91
N MET A 75 18.79 -17.21 -0.33
CA MET A 75 19.75 -17.61 -1.35
C MET A 75 20.74 -16.47 -1.67
N LEU A 76 20.27 -15.23 -1.67
CA LEU A 76 21.12 -14.05 -1.87
C LEU A 76 22.15 -13.89 -0.75
N MET A 77 21.71 -14.02 0.51
CA MET A 77 22.61 -13.97 1.68
C MET A 77 23.59 -15.15 1.72
N GLU A 78 23.18 -16.32 1.24
CA GLU A 78 24.07 -17.50 1.12
C GLU A 78 25.14 -17.29 0.05
N LYS A 79 24.79 -16.69 -1.10
CA LYS A 79 25.75 -16.33 -2.15
C LYS A 79 26.66 -15.17 -1.74
N ARG A 80 26.13 -14.20 -0.97
CA ARG A 80 26.80 -12.96 -0.58
C ARG A 80 26.69 -12.70 0.93
N PRO A 81 27.60 -13.26 1.73
CA PRO A 81 27.49 -13.25 3.20
C PRO A 81 27.53 -11.87 3.87
N HIS A 82 28.01 -10.82 3.18
CA HIS A 82 28.02 -9.43 3.68
C HIS A 82 26.72 -8.67 3.39
N LEU A 83 25.84 -9.19 2.54
CA LEU A 83 24.53 -8.60 2.29
C LEU A 83 23.50 -9.11 3.28
N TYR A 84 22.58 -8.22 3.66
CA TYR A 84 21.41 -8.57 4.46
C TYR A 84 20.13 -8.46 3.64
N TRP A 85 19.28 -9.46 3.71
CA TRP A 85 17.91 -9.37 3.21
C TRP A 85 16.93 -9.20 4.37
N THR A 86 15.95 -8.31 4.20
CA THR A 86 14.87 -8.13 5.17
C THR A 86 13.52 -7.90 4.49
N PRO A 87 12.41 -8.32 5.10
CA PRO A 87 11.09 -8.00 4.57
C PRO A 87 10.78 -6.49 4.69
N CYS A 88 9.98 -5.96 3.77
CA CYS A 88 9.52 -4.59 3.80
C CYS A 88 8.64 -4.32 5.04
N ALA A 89 9.11 -3.43 5.92
CA ALA A 89 8.39 -3.08 7.14
C ALA A 89 7.00 -2.51 6.87
N ALA A 90 6.84 -1.69 5.83
CA ALA A 90 5.55 -1.13 5.44
C ALA A 90 4.56 -2.22 5.01
N HIS A 91 5.03 -3.21 4.24
CA HIS A 91 4.21 -4.37 3.87
C HIS A 91 3.84 -5.22 5.09
N CYS A 92 4.78 -5.46 6.00
CA CYS A 92 4.50 -6.17 7.25
C CYS A 92 3.41 -5.48 8.07
N ILE A 93 3.47 -4.15 8.21
CA ILE A 93 2.44 -3.37 8.90
C ILE A 93 1.10 -3.47 8.17
N ASP A 94 1.09 -3.41 6.83
CA ASP A 94 -0.14 -3.54 6.03
C ASP A 94 -0.82 -4.90 6.27
N LEU A 95 -0.05 -5.99 6.32
CA LEU A 95 -0.54 -7.33 6.66
C LEU A 95 -1.04 -7.43 8.11
N MET A 96 -0.37 -6.79 9.07
CA MET A 96 -0.86 -6.74 10.46
C MET A 96 -2.22 -6.03 10.53
N LEU A 97 -2.37 -4.91 9.81
CA LEU A 97 -3.62 -4.17 9.73
C LEU A 97 -4.72 -4.97 9.03
N GLU A 98 -4.39 -5.78 8.01
CA GLU A 98 -5.33 -6.73 7.41
C GLU A 98 -5.91 -7.68 8.46
N ARG A 99 -5.03 -8.33 9.23
CA ARG A 99 -5.45 -9.30 10.26
C ARG A 99 -6.30 -8.65 11.34
N LEU A 100 -5.92 -7.45 11.80
CA LEU A 100 -6.74 -6.67 12.72
C LEU A 100 -8.09 -6.28 12.12
N GLY A 101 -8.13 -5.96 10.83
CA GLY A 101 -9.37 -5.58 10.14
C GLY A 101 -10.36 -6.73 9.98
N GLN A 102 -9.90 -7.98 10.05
CA GLN A 102 -10.73 -9.18 10.03
C GLN A 102 -11.43 -9.46 11.37
N LEU A 103 -10.95 -8.87 12.46
CA LEU A 103 -11.57 -9.03 13.79
C LEU A 103 -13.01 -8.50 13.79
N PRO A 104 -13.99 -9.23 14.37
CA PRO A 104 -15.40 -8.84 14.34
C PRO A 104 -15.67 -7.41 14.82
N GLN A 105 -14.91 -6.94 15.82
CA GLN A 105 -15.02 -5.59 16.39
C GLN A 105 -14.68 -4.50 15.36
N HIS A 106 -13.76 -4.77 14.43
CA HIS A 106 -13.27 -3.82 13.43
C HIS A 106 -13.98 -3.98 12.08
N LYS A 107 -14.27 -5.23 11.70
CA LYS A 107 -14.76 -5.62 10.38
C LYS A 107 -16.01 -4.84 9.96
N SER A 108 -17.00 -4.74 10.84
CA SER A 108 -18.25 -4.02 10.53
C SER A 108 -18.02 -2.52 10.31
N ALA A 109 -17.23 -1.88 11.17
CA ALA A 109 -16.93 -0.46 11.06
C ALA A 109 -16.13 -0.14 9.78
N ILE A 110 -15.12 -0.95 9.47
CA ILE A 110 -14.30 -0.81 8.26
C ILE A 110 -15.15 -0.98 6.99
N LEU A 111 -16.02 -1.98 6.93
CA LEU A 111 -16.89 -2.21 5.77
C LEU A 111 -17.84 -1.04 5.55
N LYS A 112 -18.47 -0.53 6.62
CA LYS A 112 -19.35 0.65 6.55
C LYS A 112 -18.58 1.90 6.13
N GLY A 113 -17.38 2.13 6.69
CA GLY A 113 -16.52 3.25 6.30
C GLY A 113 -16.15 3.20 4.82
N LYS A 114 -15.70 2.04 4.32
CA LYS A 114 -15.40 1.85 2.89
C LYS A 114 -16.63 2.10 2.02
N PHE A 115 -17.80 1.63 2.45
CA PHE A 115 -19.06 1.87 1.74
C PHE A 115 -19.39 3.37 1.65
N VAL A 116 -19.37 4.10 2.77
CA VAL A 116 -19.68 5.53 2.81
C VAL A 116 -18.67 6.33 1.98
N SER A 117 -17.37 6.03 2.10
CA SER A 117 -16.33 6.70 1.30
C SER A 117 -16.54 6.47 -0.20
N LYS A 118 -16.79 5.22 -0.61
CA LYS A 118 -17.10 4.87 -2.00
C LYS A 118 -18.38 5.57 -2.49
N PHE A 119 -19.42 5.62 -1.66
CA PHE A 119 -20.66 6.31 -1.97
C PHE A 119 -20.41 7.81 -2.23
N ILE A 120 -19.74 8.51 -1.33
CA ILE A 120 -19.44 9.94 -1.47
C ILE A 120 -18.67 10.21 -2.77
N TYR A 121 -17.60 9.44 -3.04
CA TYR A 121 -16.78 9.67 -4.23
C TYR A 121 -17.44 9.24 -5.55
N ASN A 122 -18.37 8.30 -5.52
CA ASN A 122 -19.10 7.86 -6.72
C ASN A 122 -20.23 8.82 -7.11
N HIS A 123 -20.69 9.67 -6.21
CA HIS A 123 -21.76 10.62 -6.47
C HIS A 123 -21.21 12.05 -6.45
N SER A 124 -20.97 12.61 -7.63
CA SER A 124 -20.37 13.95 -7.81
C SER A 124 -21.08 15.05 -7.02
N TRP A 125 -22.41 15.00 -6.94
CA TRP A 125 -23.22 15.92 -6.14
C TRP A 125 -22.96 15.76 -4.63
N VAL A 126 -22.90 14.52 -4.12
CA VAL A 126 -22.60 14.24 -2.71
C VAL A 126 -21.19 14.70 -2.36
N LEU A 127 -20.21 14.43 -3.23
CA LEU A 127 -18.83 14.92 -3.05
C LEU A 127 -18.78 16.46 -3.02
N SER A 128 -19.48 17.12 -3.94
CA SER A 128 -19.58 18.58 -3.97
C SER A 128 -20.27 19.13 -2.71
N LEU A 129 -21.27 18.43 -2.18
CA LEU A 129 -21.92 18.79 -0.94
C LEU A 129 -20.96 18.64 0.25
N MET A 130 -20.26 17.51 0.38
CA MET A 130 -19.28 17.26 1.44
C MET A 130 -18.24 18.38 1.52
N ARG A 131 -17.69 18.80 0.37
CA ARG A 131 -16.71 19.90 0.27
C ARG A 131 -17.23 21.26 0.76
N LYS A 132 -18.54 21.42 0.92
CA LYS A 132 -19.15 22.63 1.54
C LYS A 132 -19.19 22.55 3.07
N PHE A 133 -19.07 21.37 3.65
CA PHE A 133 -19.10 21.14 5.10
C PHE A 133 -17.71 20.89 5.69
N THR A 134 -16.75 20.43 4.89
CA THR A 134 -15.37 20.16 5.30
C THR A 134 -14.37 20.68 4.28
N ASP A 135 -13.25 21.21 4.77
CA ASP A 135 -12.07 21.63 3.99
C ASP A 135 -11.10 20.47 3.71
N LYS A 136 -11.32 19.31 4.35
CA LYS A 136 -10.54 18.09 4.16
C LYS A 136 -11.30 17.05 3.33
N GLU A 137 -10.53 16.32 2.53
CA GLU A 137 -11.00 15.15 1.78
C GLU A 137 -10.98 13.87 2.63
N ILE A 138 -11.88 12.95 2.33
CA ILE A 138 -11.79 11.58 2.83
C ILE A 138 -10.69 10.88 2.02
N ILE A 139 -9.91 9.99 2.64
CA ILE A 139 -8.90 9.25 1.89
C ILE A 139 -9.60 8.33 0.88
N LYS A 140 -9.31 8.52 -0.41
CA LYS A 140 -9.85 7.66 -1.47
C LYS A 140 -9.26 6.27 -1.29
N SER A 141 -10.11 5.24 -1.30
CA SER A 141 -9.64 3.86 -1.24
C SER A 141 -8.73 3.57 -2.44
N ALA A 142 -7.43 3.42 -2.20
CA ALA A 142 -6.53 2.78 -3.16
C ALA A 142 -6.85 1.28 -3.21
N VAL A 143 -6.62 0.66 -4.36
CA VAL A 143 -6.96 -0.76 -4.61
C VAL A 143 -6.09 -1.70 -3.75
N THR A 144 -4.92 -1.28 -3.29
CA THR A 144 -3.83 -2.20 -2.92
C THR A 144 -3.27 -2.09 -1.50
N ARG A 145 -3.84 -1.32 -0.56
CA ARG A 145 -3.25 -1.22 0.81
C ARG A 145 -4.29 -1.25 1.92
N PHE A 146 -4.19 -2.24 2.82
CA PHE A 146 -5.09 -2.42 3.97
C PHE A 146 -5.05 -1.26 4.96
N ALA A 147 -3.90 -0.60 5.10
CA ALA A 147 -3.71 0.61 5.88
C ALA A 147 -4.67 1.73 5.46
N THR A 148 -5.05 1.78 4.18
CA THR A 148 -6.03 2.75 3.65
C THR A 148 -7.37 2.64 4.37
N ALA A 149 -7.78 1.43 4.80
CA ALA A 149 -9.02 1.25 5.55
C ALA A 149 -8.97 1.98 6.90
N TYR A 150 -7.86 1.88 7.62
CA TYR A 150 -7.67 2.55 8.91
C TYR A 150 -7.50 4.06 8.74
N LEU A 151 -6.82 4.50 7.69
CA LEU A 151 -6.72 5.91 7.34
C LEU A 151 -8.10 6.51 7.01
N ILE A 152 -8.97 5.78 6.29
CA ILE A 152 -10.36 6.16 6.07
C ILE A 152 -11.10 6.29 7.42
N MET A 153 -10.96 5.31 8.32
CA MET A 153 -11.61 5.37 9.64
C MET A 153 -11.11 6.55 10.48
N GLN A 154 -9.81 6.86 10.43
CA GLN A 154 -9.23 8.03 11.08
C GLN A 154 -9.85 9.32 10.52
N ARG A 155 -9.97 9.45 9.19
CA ARG A 155 -10.62 10.60 8.57
C ARG A 155 -12.09 10.73 8.95
N PHE A 156 -12.82 9.63 9.03
CA PHE A 156 -14.21 9.68 9.51
C PHE A 156 -14.31 10.15 10.96
N LYS A 157 -13.37 9.76 11.82
CA LYS A 157 -13.33 10.25 13.20
C LYS A 157 -13.06 11.76 13.25
N GLU A 158 -12.12 12.27 12.45
CA GLU A 158 -11.81 13.69 12.37
C GLU A 158 -12.97 14.51 11.78
N LEU A 159 -13.66 13.97 10.77
CA LEU A 159 -14.73 14.65 10.03
C LEU A 159 -16.13 14.29 10.52
N ARG A 160 -16.25 13.67 11.69
CA ARG A 160 -17.52 13.17 12.20
C ARG A 160 -18.60 14.25 12.24
N GLN A 161 -18.34 15.36 12.91
CA GLN A 161 -19.31 16.45 13.07
C GLN A 161 -19.69 17.10 11.72
N PRO A 162 -18.74 17.49 10.84
CA PRO A 162 -19.06 17.97 9.50
C PRO A 162 -19.91 17.00 8.66
N LEU A 163 -19.59 15.71 8.70
CA LEU A 163 -20.32 14.70 7.93
C LEU A 163 -21.73 14.47 8.48
N GLU A 164 -21.89 14.39 9.81
CA GLU A 164 -23.21 14.32 10.45
C GLU A 164 -24.06 15.55 10.08
N ALA A 165 -23.47 16.76 10.13
CA ALA A 165 -24.14 17.99 9.72
C ALA A 165 -24.52 18.01 8.23
N MET A 166 -23.68 17.44 7.36
CA MET A 166 -23.97 17.30 5.93
C MET A 166 -25.22 16.44 5.70
N PHE A 167 -25.27 15.25 6.31
CA PHE A 167 -26.39 14.31 6.17
C PHE A 167 -27.68 14.80 6.85
N ALA A 168 -27.56 15.66 7.88
CA ALA A 168 -28.70 16.30 8.53
C ALA A 168 -29.14 17.63 7.87
N SER A 169 -28.48 18.07 6.80
CA SER A 169 -28.74 19.38 6.20
C SER A 169 -30.01 19.38 5.34
N GLU A 170 -30.71 20.52 5.27
CA GLU A 170 -31.85 20.67 4.35
C GLU A 170 -31.48 20.42 2.89
N LYS A 171 -30.23 20.71 2.51
CA LYS A 171 -29.73 20.43 1.16
C LYS A 171 -29.66 18.94 0.87
N TRP A 172 -29.42 18.12 1.89
CA TRP A 172 -29.48 16.67 1.80
C TRP A 172 -30.94 16.19 1.73
N ASP A 173 -31.76 16.64 2.67
CA ASP A 173 -33.18 16.25 2.79
C ASP A 173 -34.00 16.58 1.54
N LYS A 174 -33.83 17.78 0.99
CA LYS A 174 -34.54 18.25 -0.22
C LYS A 174 -33.89 17.77 -1.53
N SER A 175 -32.85 16.95 -1.47
CA SER A 175 -32.21 16.45 -2.68
C SER A 175 -33.08 15.38 -3.34
N SER A 176 -33.01 15.28 -4.67
CA SER A 176 -33.61 14.17 -5.43
C SER A 176 -32.78 12.87 -5.30
N CYS A 177 -31.91 12.79 -4.30
CA CYS A 177 -31.08 11.63 -4.06
C CYS A 177 -31.99 10.50 -3.56
N ILE A 178 -32.02 9.36 -4.26
CA ILE A 178 -32.82 8.19 -3.86
C ILE A 178 -32.46 7.70 -2.44
N TRP A 179 -31.31 8.12 -1.91
CA TRP A 179 -30.77 7.76 -0.61
C TRP A 179 -31.04 8.80 0.50
N SER A 180 -31.77 9.90 0.23
CA SER A 180 -32.13 10.90 1.25
C SER A 180 -33.46 10.63 1.96
N THR A 181 -34.15 9.54 1.62
CA THR A 181 -35.40 9.05 2.26
C THR A 181 -35.22 7.69 2.92
#